data_AF-A0A538AN58-F1
#
_entry.id   AF-A0A538AN58-F1
#
_cell.length_a   1.000
_cell.length_b   1.000
_cell.length_c   1.000
_cell.angle_alpha   90.00
_cell.angle_beta   90.00
_cell.angle_gamma   90.00
#
_symmetry.space_group_name_H-M   'P 1'
#
loop_
_entity.id
_entity.type
_entity.pdbx_description
1 polymer ?
#
loop_
_entity_poly.entity_id
_entity_poly.type
_entity_poly.pdbx_seq_one_letter_code
_entity_poly.pdbx_strand_id
1 'polypeptide(L)'
;MEDAERLRERLREDEKLLRSAEKALTEIKVAQGLSEPQASVLAALRIRLRGDAGSSLEDLLTAAGDLGKPDIDDLLTAGEKPKRSLDDVLAEKPKPKREWPGN
;
A
#
# COMPACT_ATOMS: atom_id res chain seq x y z
N MET A 1 -8.69 -34.01 19.91
CA MET A 1 -7.80 -33.15 20.72
C MET A 1 -6.44 -32.98 20.06
N GLU A 2 -5.86 -34.03 19.48
CA GLU A 2 -4.56 -34.01 18.79
C GLU A 2 -4.49 -33.05 17.58
N ASP A 3 -5.57 -32.94 16.78
CA ASP A 3 -5.58 -32.04 15.62
C ASP A 3 -5.48 -30.55 15.99
N ALA A 4 -6.07 -30.16 17.13
CA ALA A 4 -6.01 -28.78 17.62
C ALA A 4 -4.59 -28.42 18.09
N GLU A 5 -3.85 -29.39 18.63
CA GLU A 5 -2.47 -29.21 19.06
C GLU A 5 -1.54 -29.07 17.87
N ARG A 6 -1.68 -29.93 16.85
CA ARG A 6 -0.94 -29.83 15.58
C ARG A 6 -1.18 -28.51 14.87
N LEU A 7 -2.42 -28.01 14.87
CA LEU A 7 -2.72 -26.70 14.30
C LEU A 7 -2.01 -25.56 15.06
N ARG A 8 -2.03 -25.61 16.40
CA ARG A 8 -1.34 -24.61 17.24
C ARG A 8 0.17 -24.63 17.03
N GLU A 9 0.76 -25.81 16.87
CA GLU A 9 2.18 -25.96 16.58
C GLU A 9 2.53 -25.33 15.23
N ARG A 10 1.78 -25.65 14.17
CA ARG A 10 1.95 -25.02 12.84
C ARG A 10 1.83 -23.50 12.91
N LEU A 11 0.84 -22.97 13.62
CA LEU A 11 0.67 -21.52 13.78
C LEU A 11 1.88 -20.87 14.46
N ARG A 12 2.51 -21.53 15.43
CA ARG A 12 3.73 -21.03 16.09
C ARG A 12 4.93 -21.08 15.16
N GLU A 13 5.06 -22.12 14.34
CA GLU A 13 6.12 -22.21 13.33
C GLU A 13 5.96 -21.14 12.25
N ASP A 14 4.73 -20.97 11.74
CA ASP A 14 4.39 -19.92 10.79
C ASP A 14 4.70 -18.54 11.36
N GLU A 15 4.36 -18.25 12.61
CA GLU A 15 4.68 -16.98 13.24
C GLU A 15 6.20 -16.72 13.29
N LYS A 16 7.00 -17.74 13.61
CA LYS A 16 8.48 -17.63 13.59
C LYS A 16 8.98 -17.31 12.18
N LEU A 17 8.45 -17.98 11.16
CA LEU A 17 8.80 -17.72 9.76
C LEU A 17 8.44 -16.29 9.35
N LEU A 18 7.25 -15.81 9.72
CA LEU A 18 6.81 -14.45 9.45
C LEU A 18 7.72 -13.41 10.12
N ARG A 19 8.14 -13.63 11.38
CA ARG A 19 9.11 -12.75 12.07
C ARG A 19 10.47 -12.73 11.37
N SER A 20 10.92 -13.89 10.88
CA SER A 20 12.16 -13.97 10.11
C SER A 20 12.07 -13.21 8.78
N ALA A 21 10.93 -13.31 8.08
CA ALA A 21 10.68 -12.58 6.84
C ALA A 21 10.64 -11.06 7.08
N GLU A 22 9.99 -10.62 8.15
CA GLU A 22 9.95 -9.21 8.56
C GLU A 22 11.35 -8.65 8.82
N LYS A 23 12.20 -9.42 9.53
CA LYS A 23 13.59 -9.06 9.79
C LYS A 23 14.39 -8.93 8.50
N ALA A 24 14.32 -9.93 7.62
CA ALA A 24 15.05 -9.92 6.36
C ALA A 24 14.64 -8.74 5.46
N LEU A 25 13.34 -8.46 5.33
CA LEU A 25 12.86 -7.30 4.56
C LEU A 25 13.27 -5.97 5.20
N THR A 26 13.36 -5.90 6.52
CA THR A 26 13.87 -4.70 7.21
C THR A 26 15.37 -4.50 6.94
N GLU A 27 16.16 -5.57 6.95
CA GLU A 27 17.59 -5.50 6.61
C GLU A 27 17.80 -5.04 5.16
N ILE A 28 17.00 -5.56 4.22
CA ILE A 28 17.04 -5.12 2.81
C ILE A 28 16.65 -3.64 2.70
N LYS A 29 15.59 -3.19 3.39
CA LYS A 29 15.18 -1.78 3.43
C LYS A 29 16.33 -0.86 3.82
N VAL A 30 17.07 -1.23 4.87
CA VAL A 30 18.18 -0.41 5.40
C VAL A 30 19.38 -0.43 4.45
N ALA A 31 19.68 -1.58 3.83
CA ALA A 31 20.88 -1.72 2.99
C ALA A 31 20.71 -1.14 1.57
N GLN A 32 19.54 -1.32 0.97
CA GLN A 32 19.33 -1.10 -0.48
C GLN A 32 18.01 -0.38 -0.81
N GLY A 33 17.15 -0.12 0.18
CA GLY A 33 15.76 0.26 -0.05
C GLY A 33 14.89 -0.94 -0.41
N LEU A 34 13.57 -0.72 -0.55
CA LEU A 34 12.61 -1.74 -0.95
C LEU A 34 11.91 -1.35 -2.24
N SER A 35 11.54 -2.34 -3.04
CA SER A 35 10.54 -2.12 -4.09
C SER A 35 9.15 -1.93 -3.48
N GLU A 36 8.25 -1.26 -4.19
CA GLU A 36 6.87 -1.03 -3.76
C GLU A 36 6.14 -2.33 -3.32
N PRO A 37 6.24 -3.46 -4.05
CA PRO A 37 5.67 -4.72 -3.58
C PRO A 37 6.27 -5.21 -2.26
N GLN A 38 7.59 -5.07 -2.07
CA GLN A 38 8.27 -5.49 -0.84
C GLN A 38 7.88 -4.61 0.35
N ALA A 39 7.71 -3.30 0.12
CA ALA A 39 7.23 -2.36 1.14
C ALA A 39 5.81 -2.72 1.60
N SER A 40 4.92 -3.03 0.67
CA SER A 40 3.55 -3.50 0.97
C SER A 40 3.54 -4.80 1.78
N VAL A 41 4.37 -5.78 1.42
CA VAL A 41 4.51 -7.04 2.16
C VAL A 41 5.05 -6.79 3.57
N LEU A 42 6.08 -5.97 3.72
CA LEU A 42 6.63 -5.62 5.03
C LEU A 42 5.59 -4.94 5.93
N ALA A 43 4.78 -4.03 5.37
CA ALA A 43 3.69 -3.40 6.10
C ALA A 43 2.64 -4.43 6.55
N ALA A 44 2.19 -5.31 5.66
CA ALA A 44 1.24 -6.38 5.98
C ALA A 44 1.77 -7.33 7.08
N LEU A 45 3.06 -7.70 7.01
CA LEU A 45 3.71 -8.53 8.05
C LEU A 45 3.72 -7.81 9.39
N ARG A 46 4.06 -6.52 9.43
CA ARG A 46 4.09 -5.74 10.67
C ARG A 46 2.70 -5.61 11.29
N ILE A 47 1.68 -5.32 10.49
CA ILE A 47 0.28 -5.28 10.95
C ILE A 47 -0.12 -6.63 11.56
N ARG A 48 0.23 -7.74 10.89
CA ARG A 48 -0.13 -9.08 11.36
C ARG A 48 0.64 -9.51 12.62
N LEU A 49 1.92 -9.18 12.72
CA LEU A 49 2.80 -9.65 13.81
C LEU A 49 2.76 -8.77 15.06
N ARG A 50 2.70 -7.45 14.90
CA ARG A 50 2.56 -6.52 16.02
C ARG A 50 1.11 -6.33 16.43
N GLY A 51 0.16 -6.65 15.54
CA GLY A 51 -1.26 -6.75 15.84
C GLY A 51 -1.77 -5.52 16.57
N ASP A 52 -1.81 -4.38 15.90
CA ASP A 52 -2.18 -3.15 16.60
C ASP A 52 -3.32 -2.43 15.90
N ALA A 53 -4.48 -2.49 16.55
CA ALA A 53 -5.60 -1.58 16.34
C ALA A 53 -5.37 -0.22 17.06
N GLY A 54 -4.25 -0.07 17.77
CA GLY A 54 -3.82 1.12 18.52
C GLY A 54 -2.54 1.78 18.00
N SER A 55 -2.01 1.38 16.84
CA SER A 55 -0.89 2.11 16.22
C SER A 55 -1.42 3.44 15.72
N SER A 56 -0.76 4.52 16.11
CA SER A 56 -1.12 5.87 15.67
C SER A 56 -1.12 5.92 14.14
N LEU A 57 -2.01 6.75 13.58
CA LEU A 57 -2.06 7.00 12.15
C LEU A 57 -0.67 7.40 11.62
N GLU A 58 0.14 8.10 12.42
CA GLU A 58 1.53 8.42 12.10
C GLU A 58 2.43 7.19 11.92
N ASP A 59 2.28 6.14 12.72
CA ASP A 59 3.08 4.91 12.58
C ASP A 59 2.70 4.11 11.33
N LEU A 60 1.40 4.11 10.99
CA LEU A 60 0.90 3.54 9.73
C LEU A 60 1.36 4.35 8.51
N LEU A 61 1.33 5.69 8.59
CA LEU A 61 1.80 6.59 7.53
C LEU A 61 3.32 6.54 7.36
N THR A 62 4.07 6.40 8.45
CA THR A 62 5.53 6.22 8.41
C THR A 62 5.90 4.85 7.86
N ALA A 63 5.10 3.80 8.15
CA ALA A 63 5.28 2.48 7.56
C ALA A 63 4.92 2.45 6.07
N ALA A 64 3.93 3.24 5.64
CA ALA A 64 3.55 3.47 4.25
C ALA A 64 4.42 4.52 3.54
N GLY A 65 5.26 5.23 4.30
CA GLY A 65 6.03 6.41 3.91
C GLY A 65 7.22 6.12 3.02
N ASP A 66 6.94 5.59 1.83
CA ASP A 66 7.71 5.84 0.60
C ASP A 66 6.93 5.41 -0.67
N LEU A 67 5.60 5.41 -0.64
CA LEU A 67 4.78 5.25 -1.84
C LEU A 67 4.32 6.62 -2.28
N GLY A 68 5.22 7.37 -2.92
CA GLY A 68 4.98 8.76 -3.32
C GLY A 68 3.66 8.94 -4.06
N LYS A 69 2.64 9.48 -3.37
CA LYS A 69 1.39 10.05 -3.90
C LYS A 69 0.52 10.65 -2.77
N PRO A 70 -0.47 11.51 -3.13
CA PRO A 70 -0.72 12.80 -2.48
C PRO A 70 -1.25 12.70 -1.05
N ASP A 71 -1.04 13.78 -0.31
CA ASP A 71 -1.52 13.95 1.05
C ASP A 71 -2.99 13.53 1.19
N ILE A 72 -3.28 12.77 2.24
CA ILE A 72 -4.64 12.28 2.51
C ILE A 72 -5.58 13.45 2.75
N ASP A 73 -5.07 14.55 3.32
CA ASP A 73 -5.80 15.82 3.45
C ASP A 73 -6.15 16.41 2.08
N ASP A 74 -5.27 16.33 1.07
CA ASP A 74 -5.56 16.72 -0.31
C ASP A 74 -6.63 15.82 -0.95
N LEU A 75 -6.70 14.55 -0.56
CA LEU A 75 -7.69 13.58 -1.06
C LEU A 75 -9.08 13.75 -0.42
N LEU A 76 -9.11 14.13 0.86
CA LEU A 76 -10.34 14.44 1.60
C LEU A 76 -10.87 15.85 1.28
N THR A 77 -9.98 16.81 1.01
CA THR A 77 -10.35 18.16 0.54
C THR A 77 -10.62 18.21 -0.95
N ALA A 78 -10.11 17.26 -1.75
CA ALA A 78 -10.60 16.95 -3.09
C ALA A 78 -11.98 16.26 -3.02
N GLY A 79 -12.93 16.88 -2.32
CA GLY A 79 -14.35 16.59 -2.46
C GLY A 79 -14.72 16.51 -3.94
N GLU A 80 -15.60 15.56 -4.25
CA GLU A 80 -16.00 15.19 -5.62
C GLU A 80 -15.95 16.37 -6.58
N LYS A 81 -14.93 16.40 -7.46
CA LYS A 81 -15.03 17.23 -8.66
C LYS A 81 -16.35 16.83 -9.32
N PRO A 82 -17.26 17.78 -9.58
CA PRO A 82 -18.57 17.45 -10.14
C PRO A 82 -18.33 16.61 -11.39
N LYS A 83 -18.76 15.35 -11.33
CA LYS A 83 -18.64 14.42 -12.45
C LYS A 83 -19.42 15.06 -13.59
N ARG A 84 -18.70 15.51 -14.63
CA ARG A 84 -19.33 15.95 -15.88
C ARG A 84 -20.29 14.86 -16.32
N SER A 85 -21.53 15.24 -16.60
CA SER A 85 -22.54 14.28 -17.03
C SER A 85 -22.07 13.60 -18.31
N LEU A 86 -22.55 12.38 -18.57
CA LEU A 86 -22.24 11.68 -19.83
C LEU A 86 -22.66 12.50 -21.07
N ASP A 87 -23.68 13.35 -20.92
CA ASP A 87 -24.17 14.25 -21.96
C ASP A 87 -23.17 15.39 -22.26
N ASP A 88 -22.48 15.92 -21.24
CA ASP A 88 -21.41 16.92 -21.41
C ASP A 88 -20.19 16.37 -22.15
N VAL A 89 -19.89 15.08 -21.95
CA VAL A 89 -18.75 14.42 -22.62
C VAL A 89 -19.08 14.11 -24.08
N LEU A 90 -20.32 13.74 -24.39
CA LEU A 90 -20.76 13.45 -25.74
C LEU A 90 -20.97 14.72 -26.58
N ALA A 91 -21.31 15.84 -25.93
CA ALA A 91 -21.44 17.15 -26.58
C ALA A 91 -20.08 17.82 -26.87
N GLU A 92 -18.97 17.30 -26.34
CA GLU A 92 -17.65 17.92 -26.51
C GLU A 92 -17.14 17.70 -27.95
N LYS A 93 -17.02 18.80 -28.72
CA LYS A 93 -16.48 18.75 -30.08
C LYS A 93 -15.02 18.26 -30.03
N PRO A 94 -14.62 17.32 -30.91
CA PRO A 94 -13.26 16.79 -30.91
C PRO A 94 -12.26 17.93 -31.16
N LYS A 95 -11.29 18.07 -30.23
CA LYS A 95 -10.23 19.07 -30.35
C LYS A 95 -9.37 18.77 -31.58
N PRO A 96 -8.94 19.79 -32.34
CA PRO A 96 -8.13 19.59 -33.53
C PRO A 96 -6.82 18.87 -33.16
N LYS A 97 -6.40 17.93 -34.02
CA LYS A 97 -5.19 17.14 -33.82
C LYS A 97 -4.01 18.09 -33.67
N ARG A 98 -3.32 17.98 -32.55
CA ARG A 98 -2.09 18.70 -32.27
C ARG A 98 -1.02 18.18 -33.23
N GLU A 99 -0.61 19.02 -34.17
CA GLU A 99 0.43 18.67 -35.14
C GLU A 99 1.76 18.55 -34.40
N TRP A 100 2.29 17.33 -34.35
CA TRP A 100 3.59 17.05 -33.76
C TRP A 100 4.68 17.53 -34.73
N PRO A 101 5.68 18.32 -34.29
CA PRO A 101 6.78 18.68 -35.15
C PRO A 101 7.69 17.45 -35.29
N GLY A 102 7.91 17.03 -36.53
CA GLY A 102 8.86 15.97 -36.84
C GLY A 102 10.29 16.37 -36.47
N ASN A 103 11.03 15.42 -35.92
CA ASN A 103 12.48 15.30 -36.08
C ASN A 103 12.90 13.84 -35.88
#